data_AF-A0AAU1KQU8-F1
#
_entry.id   AF-A0AAU1KQU8-F1
#
_cell.length_a   1.000
_cell.length_b   1.000
_cell.length_c   1.000
_cell.angle_alpha   90.00
_cell.angle_beta   90.00
_cell.angle_gamma   90.00
#
_symmetry.space_group_name_H-M   'P 1'
#
loop_
_entity.id
_entity.type
_entity.pdbx_description
1 polymer ?
#
loop_
_entity_poly.entity_id
_entity_poly.type
_entity_poly.pdbx_seq_one_letter_code
_entity_poly.pdbx_strand_id
1 'polypeptide(L)'
;MIDMDTPYRAPRAGLRAARPARRTGLRLLLCLLLAALLGAPGAAAAPAPHTAPTTAASAAAAARWGDRRLDEAAFLTTHNSFTNYDDSRWSSVNQSESVRAQLDNGVRGLSLDTHWYEHSTWLCVISFGSDCYPSDVYLCHGDCKTFAGATYALPRQSFHGTMQTVVDFLAAHPQEFVTVFLEDYVSAEQLRQSLGRVRGLDQLLFRPDQWGVRQNGWPKVADLVTAGKRLLVFSDRSDREQLGVMYDRSWTVANYWSLGDMGDDLSCVTRWPDVPLDRREPGFRRLFTMSHHRNVPTVLTAALDNGAKLRNRVSGQCRTAAGGRAPNFVSVDFHRLSDSGGHTPASIVAELNAGP
;
A
#
# COMPACT_ATOMS: atom_id res chain seq x y z
N MET A 1 19.85 8.73 -0.60
CA MET A 1 20.05 8.71 0.86
C MET A 1 19.85 10.12 1.36
N ILE A 2 18.62 10.46 1.76
CA ILE A 2 18.26 11.75 2.38
C ILE A 2 17.28 11.42 3.51
N ASP A 3 17.81 11.60 4.72
CA ASP A 3 17.24 12.03 5.99
C ASP A 3 15.70 12.03 6.21
N MET A 4 15.29 11.31 7.25
CA MET A 4 13.91 11.09 7.72
C MET A 4 13.56 12.05 8.88
N ASP A 5 13.77 13.37 8.74
CA ASP A 5 13.39 14.30 9.83
C ASP A 5 13.16 15.79 9.46
N THR A 6 12.78 16.12 8.22
CA THR A 6 12.49 17.53 7.87
C THR A 6 11.00 17.86 7.84
N PRO A 7 10.46 18.69 8.76
CA PRO A 7 9.08 19.18 8.66
C PRO A 7 8.95 20.20 7.52
N TYR A 8 8.07 19.89 6.56
CA TYR A 8 7.69 20.78 5.46
C TYR A 8 7.06 22.08 5.99
N ARG A 9 7.77 23.22 5.84
CA ARG A 9 7.22 24.56 6.08
C ARG A 9 6.44 25.03 4.85
N ALA A 10 5.12 25.20 5.00
CA ALA A 10 4.27 25.80 3.99
C ALA A 10 4.67 27.27 3.70
N PRO A 11 4.66 27.73 2.44
CA PRO A 11 4.87 29.13 2.11
C PRO A 11 3.65 29.99 2.52
N ARG A 12 3.94 31.15 3.12
CA ARG A 12 2.98 32.15 3.59
C ARG A 12 2.11 32.67 2.44
N ALA A 13 0.80 32.68 2.64
CA ALA A 13 -0.18 33.31 1.77
C ALA A 13 0.03 34.83 1.71
N GLY A 14 0.27 35.36 0.51
CA GLY A 14 0.31 36.79 0.22
C GLY A 14 -1.10 37.39 0.23
N LEU A 15 -1.23 38.54 0.89
CA LEU A 15 -2.44 39.35 1.01
C LEU A 15 -3.01 39.73 -0.36
N ARG A 16 -4.30 39.45 -0.59
CA ARG A 16 -5.09 40.04 -1.68
C ARG A 16 -5.59 41.43 -1.27
N ALA A 17 -5.21 42.45 -2.04
CA ALA A 17 -5.79 43.79 -1.95
C ALA A 17 -7.00 43.93 -2.90
N ALA A 18 -7.98 44.71 -2.45
CA ALA A 18 -9.31 44.89 -3.02
C ALA A 18 -9.35 45.80 -4.27
N ARG A 19 -10.45 45.66 -5.02
CA ARG A 19 -10.89 46.42 -6.21
C ARG A 19 -10.94 47.94 -6.00
N PRO A 20 -11.16 48.71 -7.09
CA PRO A 20 -12.47 49.37 -7.15
C PRO A 20 -13.20 49.25 -8.50
N ALA A 21 -14.52 49.48 -8.41
CA ALA A 21 -15.52 49.43 -9.46
C ALA A 21 -15.69 50.77 -10.21
N ARG A 22 -16.27 50.72 -11.41
CA ARG A 22 -17.12 51.71 -12.14
C ARG A 22 -17.25 51.18 -13.59
N ARG A 23 -18.35 51.31 -14.36
CA ARG A 23 -19.69 51.87 -14.20
C ARG A 23 -20.51 51.36 -15.41
N THR A 24 -21.72 50.91 -15.15
CA THR A 24 -22.97 51.03 -15.94
C THR A 24 -22.93 51.48 -17.41
N GLY A 25 -23.59 50.69 -18.28
CA GLY A 25 -24.05 51.07 -19.62
C GLY A 25 -25.16 50.13 -20.11
N LEU A 26 -26.39 50.49 -19.76
CA LEU A 26 -27.69 49.90 -20.12
C LEU A 26 -27.88 49.77 -21.65
N ARG A 27 -28.51 48.67 -22.14
CA ARG A 27 -29.65 48.73 -23.10
C ARG A 27 -30.26 47.36 -23.48
N LEU A 28 -31.56 47.29 -23.19
CA LEU A 28 -32.70 46.64 -23.84
C LEU A 28 -32.92 45.11 -23.82
N LEU A 29 -34.06 44.78 -23.18
CA LEU A 29 -34.88 43.60 -23.32
C LEU A 29 -35.36 43.38 -24.76
N LEU A 30 -35.50 42.11 -25.16
CA LEU A 30 -36.75 41.63 -25.79
C LEU A 30 -37.05 40.18 -25.36
N CYS A 31 -38.34 39.94 -25.14
CA CYS A 31 -38.91 38.83 -24.39
C CYS A 31 -39.19 37.57 -25.22
N LEU A 32 -39.15 36.43 -24.50
CA LEU A 32 -40.15 35.36 -24.42
C LEU A 32 -40.32 34.31 -25.55
N LEU A 33 -40.44 33.07 -25.03
CA LEU A 33 -41.15 31.87 -25.50
C LEU A 33 -40.38 30.85 -26.36
N LEU A 34 -39.88 29.80 -25.69
CA LEU A 34 -40.37 28.44 -25.95
C LEU A 34 -40.10 27.56 -24.71
N ALA A 35 -41.13 27.34 -23.91
CA ALA A 35 -41.20 26.28 -22.93
C ALA A 35 -42.00 25.13 -23.53
N ALA A 36 -41.39 23.93 -23.59
CA ALA A 36 -42.02 22.62 -23.39
C ALA A 36 -41.16 21.52 -24.02
N LEU A 37 -40.27 20.92 -23.22
CA LEU A 37 -39.94 19.49 -23.29
C LEU A 37 -39.53 19.08 -21.88
N LEU A 38 -40.54 18.63 -21.14
CA LEU A 38 -40.40 17.96 -19.85
C LEU A 38 -39.61 16.66 -20.08
N GLY A 39 -38.30 16.72 -19.87
CA GLY A 39 -37.49 15.53 -19.63
C GLY A 39 -37.79 15.02 -18.23
N ALA A 40 -38.33 13.80 -18.14
CA ALA A 40 -38.60 13.12 -16.88
C ALA A 40 -37.34 13.08 -15.99
N PRO A 41 -37.48 13.13 -14.65
CA PRO A 41 -36.34 12.90 -13.77
C PRO A 41 -35.85 11.47 -14.02
N GLY A 42 -34.65 11.34 -14.59
CA GLY A 42 -33.97 10.07 -14.69
C GLY A 42 -33.84 9.50 -13.28
N ALA A 43 -34.51 8.38 -13.03
CA ALA A 43 -34.36 7.63 -11.80
C ALA A 43 -32.86 7.41 -11.57
N ALA A 44 -32.34 7.96 -10.47
CA ALA A 44 -31.03 7.59 -9.98
C ALA A 44 -31.06 6.07 -9.81
N ALA A 45 -30.27 5.35 -10.61
CA ALA A 45 -30.13 3.91 -10.47
C ALA A 45 -29.69 3.65 -9.03
N ALA A 46 -30.53 2.95 -8.28
CA ALA A 46 -30.18 2.43 -6.98
C ALA A 46 -28.87 1.64 -7.12
N PRO A 47 -27.94 1.72 -6.16
CA PRO A 47 -26.76 0.87 -6.18
C PRO A 47 -27.23 -0.59 -6.29
N ALA A 48 -26.65 -1.32 -7.23
CA ALA A 48 -26.98 -2.73 -7.42
C ALA A 48 -26.82 -3.46 -6.07
N PRO A 49 -27.79 -4.31 -5.68
CA PRO A 49 -27.69 -5.07 -4.44
C PRO A 49 -26.39 -5.88 -4.47
N HIS A 50 -25.63 -5.84 -3.38
CA HIS A 50 -24.49 -6.72 -3.19
C HIS A 50 -24.96 -8.16 -3.39
N THR A 51 -24.58 -8.76 -4.52
CA THR A 51 -24.90 -10.15 -4.81
C THR A 51 -24.32 -11.00 -3.71
N ALA A 52 -25.17 -11.75 -2.99
CA ALA A 52 -24.69 -12.65 -1.95
C ALA A 52 -23.61 -13.56 -2.56
N PRO A 53 -22.46 -13.73 -1.88
CA PRO A 53 -21.39 -14.56 -2.38
C PRO A 53 -21.91 -15.95 -2.66
N THR A 54 -21.53 -16.51 -3.81
CA THR A 54 -21.89 -17.88 -4.15
C THR A 54 -21.40 -18.84 -3.06
N THR A 55 -22.17 -19.89 -2.79
CA THR A 55 -21.78 -20.95 -1.84
C THR A 55 -20.39 -21.52 -2.12
N ALA A 56 -19.96 -21.55 -3.39
CA ALA A 56 -18.62 -21.95 -3.80
C ALA A 56 -17.51 -20.99 -3.33
N ALA A 57 -17.71 -19.67 -3.46
CA ALA A 57 -16.74 -18.67 -3.00
C ALA A 57 -16.56 -18.70 -1.48
N SER A 58 -17.67 -18.85 -0.75
CA SER A 58 -17.64 -19.00 0.72
C SER A 58 -16.92 -20.27 1.16
N ALA A 59 -17.17 -21.41 0.50
CA ALA A 59 -16.48 -22.66 0.78
C ALA A 59 -14.97 -22.57 0.49
N ALA A 60 -14.57 -21.95 -0.62
CA ALA A 60 -13.16 -21.73 -0.95
C ALA A 60 -12.45 -20.81 0.07
N ALA A 61 -13.12 -19.75 0.51
CA ALA A 61 -12.61 -18.85 1.54
C ALA A 61 -12.40 -19.57 2.88
N ALA A 62 -13.39 -20.36 3.31
CA ALA A 62 -13.29 -21.18 4.52
C ALA A 62 -12.17 -22.21 4.43
N ALA A 63 -12.00 -22.88 3.28
CA ALA A 63 -10.91 -23.82 3.07
C ALA A 63 -9.51 -23.15 3.13
N ARG A 64 -9.39 -21.93 2.59
CA ARG A 64 -8.12 -21.19 2.55
C ARG A 64 -7.72 -20.56 3.89
N TRP A 65 -8.68 -20.03 4.64
CA TRP A 65 -8.42 -19.21 5.83
C TRP A 65 -8.87 -19.83 7.15
N GLY A 66 -9.84 -20.74 7.10
CA GLY A 66 -10.49 -21.29 8.29
C GLY A 66 -11.14 -20.19 9.13
N ASP A 67 -11.01 -20.31 10.45
CA ASP A 67 -11.56 -19.36 11.42
C ASP A 67 -10.62 -18.20 11.79
N ARG A 68 -9.44 -18.10 11.15
CA ARG A 68 -8.44 -17.09 11.50
C ARG A 68 -8.98 -15.68 11.28
N ARG A 69 -8.87 -14.83 12.31
CA ARG A 69 -9.02 -13.37 12.17
C ARG A 69 -7.84 -12.77 11.42
N LEU A 70 -8.04 -11.59 10.84
CA LEU A 70 -6.95 -10.90 10.12
C LEU A 70 -5.74 -10.63 11.04
N ASP A 71 -5.97 -10.38 12.34
CA ASP A 71 -4.89 -10.20 13.31
C ASP A 71 -4.26 -11.51 13.82
N GLU A 72 -4.72 -12.65 13.34
CA GLU A 72 -4.16 -13.99 13.62
C GLU A 72 -3.49 -14.59 12.38
N ALA A 73 -3.62 -13.94 11.22
CA ALA A 73 -2.96 -14.34 9.99
C ALA A 73 -1.60 -13.63 9.84
N ALA A 74 -0.63 -14.36 9.30
CA ALA A 74 0.67 -13.86 8.88
C ALA A 74 0.78 -13.83 7.35
N PHE A 75 1.39 -12.78 6.81
CA PHE A 75 1.53 -12.54 5.38
C PHE A 75 2.99 -12.23 5.03
N LEU A 76 3.50 -12.91 4.01
CA LEU A 76 4.78 -12.56 3.40
C LEU A 76 4.61 -11.21 2.70
N THR A 77 5.50 -10.29 3.04
CA THR A 77 5.47 -8.90 2.59
C THR A 77 6.80 -8.56 1.91
N THR A 78 6.74 -7.83 0.81
CA THR A 78 7.95 -7.35 0.14
C THR A 78 8.14 -5.85 0.39
N HIS A 79 9.35 -5.48 0.80
CA HIS A 79 9.78 -4.09 0.88
C HIS A 79 10.06 -3.56 -0.53
N ASN A 80 9.61 -2.33 -0.80
CA ASN A 80 9.70 -1.63 -2.09
C ASN A 80 9.41 -2.56 -3.27
N SER A 81 8.23 -3.20 -3.23
CA SER A 81 7.84 -4.28 -4.14
C SER A 81 8.00 -3.93 -5.62
N PHE A 82 7.93 -2.64 -5.95
CA PHE A 82 8.03 -2.12 -7.31
C PHE A 82 9.46 -2.01 -7.86
N THR A 83 10.51 -2.05 -7.02
CA THR A 83 11.91 -1.93 -7.48
C THR A 83 12.43 -3.29 -7.91
N ASN A 84 12.12 -3.66 -9.15
CA ASN A 84 12.52 -4.91 -9.79
C ASN A 84 12.72 -4.67 -11.28
N TYR A 85 13.58 -5.45 -11.94
CA TYR A 85 13.92 -5.24 -13.37
C TYR A 85 12.76 -5.52 -14.34
N ASP A 86 11.84 -6.42 -13.98
CA ASP A 86 10.78 -6.93 -14.86
C ASP A 86 9.70 -5.86 -15.13
N ASP A 87 9.27 -5.14 -14.10
CA ASP A 87 8.26 -4.08 -14.22
C ASP A 87 8.88 -2.78 -14.77
N SER A 88 10.14 -2.53 -14.41
CA SER A 88 10.90 -1.36 -14.87
C SER A 88 12.39 -1.62 -14.71
N ARG A 89 13.25 -1.08 -15.56
CA ARG A 89 14.68 -1.45 -15.59
C ARG A 89 15.49 -0.82 -14.45
N TRP A 90 15.11 -1.10 -13.21
CA TRP A 90 15.81 -0.73 -11.99
C TRP A 90 17.18 -1.41 -11.96
N SER A 91 18.21 -0.63 -11.66
CA SER A 91 19.58 -1.12 -11.44
C SER A 91 19.80 -1.47 -9.97
N SER A 92 19.19 -0.69 -9.08
CA SER A 92 19.12 -0.96 -7.65
C SER A 92 17.72 -1.49 -7.32
N VAL A 93 17.64 -2.81 -7.11
CA VAL A 93 16.38 -3.53 -6.91
C VAL A 93 16.25 -4.02 -5.47
N ASN A 94 15.03 -4.03 -4.95
CA ASN A 94 14.68 -4.72 -3.70
C ASN A 94 14.14 -6.11 -3.98
N GLN A 95 13.59 -6.36 -5.18
CA GLN A 95 12.98 -7.64 -5.54
C GLN A 95 13.52 -8.15 -6.89
N SER A 96 13.62 -9.48 -7.02
CA SER A 96 14.11 -10.12 -8.24
C SER A 96 13.07 -10.23 -9.36
N GLU A 97 11.81 -9.96 -9.08
CA GLU A 97 10.70 -10.25 -9.98
C GLU A 97 9.59 -9.19 -9.89
N SER A 98 8.77 -9.11 -10.94
CA SER A 98 7.61 -8.20 -11.02
C SER A 98 6.68 -8.31 -9.81
N VAL A 99 5.91 -7.25 -9.53
CA VAL A 99 4.86 -7.26 -8.51
C VAL A 99 3.85 -8.39 -8.76
N ARG A 100 3.53 -8.67 -10.04
CA ARG A 100 2.66 -9.79 -10.39
C ARG A 100 3.27 -11.14 -9.98
N ALA A 101 4.54 -11.36 -10.30
CA ALA A 101 5.24 -12.60 -9.95
C ALA A 101 5.38 -12.77 -8.43
N GLN A 102 5.66 -11.69 -7.69
CA GLN A 102 5.66 -11.71 -6.22
C GLN A 102 4.32 -12.24 -5.67
N LEU A 103 3.20 -11.71 -6.16
CA LEU A 103 1.87 -12.16 -5.78
C LEU A 103 1.63 -13.64 -6.17
N ASP A 104 2.02 -14.06 -7.37
CA ASP A 104 1.89 -15.46 -7.79
C ASP A 104 2.78 -16.41 -6.94
N ASN A 105 3.87 -15.92 -6.36
CA ASN A 105 4.77 -16.66 -5.47
C ASN A 105 4.41 -16.53 -3.97
N GLY A 106 3.19 -16.10 -3.65
CA GLY A 106 2.65 -16.16 -2.30
C GLY A 106 2.85 -14.90 -1.46
N VAL A 107 3.45 -13.84 -2.00
CA VAL A 107 3.44 -12.52 -1.36
C VAL A 107 2.01 -12.00 -1.28
N ARG A 108 1.62 -11.46 -0.12
CA ARG A 108 0.29 -10.88 0.13
C ARG A 108 0.35 -9.53 0.85
N GLY A 109 1.54 -9.05 1.17
CA GLY A 109 1.81 -7.67 1.56
C GLY A 109 2.74 -7.00 0.55
N LEU A 110 2.45 -5.78 0.13
CA LEU A 110 3.31 -5.01 -0.78
C LEU A 110 3.60 -3.64 -0.17
N SER A 111 4.87 -3.21 -0.18
CA SER A 111 5.25 -1.84 0.21
C SER A 111 5.57 -1.03 -1.06
N LEU A 112 4.93 0.12 -1.22
CA LEU A 112 5.04 0.98 -2.40
C LEU A 112 5.31 2.42 -1.99
N ASP A 113 6.21 3.08 -2.71
CA ASP A 113 6.55 4.48 -2.49
C ASP A 113 5.88 5.32 -3.57
N THR A 114 5.05 6.28 -3.17
CA THR A 114 4.27 7.07 -4.12
C THR A 114 4.80 8.48 -4.23
N HIS A 115 5.09 8.92 -5.45
CA HIS A 115 5.62 10.25 -5.73
C HIS A 115 4.90 10.90 -6.92
N TRP A 116 4.74 12.22 -6.85
CA TRP A 116 4.20 13.00 -7.97
C TRP A 116 5.28 13.23 -9.00
N TYR A 117 5.02 12.80 -10.24
CA TYR A 117 5.82 13.20 -11.38
C TYR A 117 5.08 14.27 -12.16
N GLU A 118 5.70 15.43 -12.35
CA GLU A 118 5.24 16.44 -13.29
C GLU A 118 5.83 16.16 -14.68
N HIS A 119 4.97 16.07 -15.69
CA HIS A 119 5.35 15.91 -17.09
C HIS A 119 6.45 16.92 -17.46
N SER A 120 7.48 16.43 -18.14
CA SER A 120 8.56 17.26 -18.64
C SER A 120 8.75 17.04 -20.13
N THR A 121 8.31 18.00 -20.93
CA THR A 121 8.58 18.04 -22.37
C THR A 121 10.09 18.04 -22.63
N TRP A 122 10.88 18.70 -21.78
CA TRP A 122 12.33 18.70 -21.88
C TRP A 122 12.92 17.29 -21.72
N LEU A 123 12.54 16.56 -20.65
CA LEU A 123 13.02 15.17 -20.43
C LEU A 123 12.58 14.26 -21.58
N CYS A 124 11.34 14.40 -22.06
CA CYS A 124 10.82 13.66 -23.18
C CYS A 124 11.69 13.84 -24.46
N VAL A 125 12.09 15.07 -24.77
CA VAL A 125 12.93 15.37 -25.93
C VAL A 125 14.35 14.84 -25.77
N ILE A 126 15.03 15.14 -24.65
CA ILE A 126 16.44 14.73 -24.47
C ILE A 126 16.60 13.21 -24.28
N SER A 127 15.54 12.52 -23.85
CA SER A 127 15.50 11.06 -23.74
C SER A 127 15.09 10.36 -25.04
N PHE A 128 15.02 11.10 -26.15
CA PHE A 128 14.60 10.60 -27.46
C PHE A 128 13.26 9.86 -27.45
N GLY A 129 12.30 10.36 -26.66
CA GLY A 129 10.97 9.78 -26.55
C GLY A 129 10.79 8.75 -25.43
N SER A 130 11.86 8.33 -24.75
CA SER A 130 11.79 7.22 -23.78
C SER A 130 11.27 7.61 -22.39
N ASP A 131 11.36 8.88 -22.00
CA ASP A 131 10.81 9.43 -20.75
C ASP A 131 9.72 10.49 -21.03
N CYS A 132 8.66 10.06 -21.74
CA CYS A 132 7.52 10.90 -22.14
C CYS A 132 6.23 10.49 -21.41
N TYR A 133 6.21 10.67 -20.10
CA TYR A 133 5.08 10.27 -19.26
C TYR A 133 4.20 11.48 -18.88
N PRO A 134 2.87 11.31 -18.74
CA PRO A 134 1.99 12.37 -18.26
C PRO A 134 2.25 12.67 -16.78
N SER A 135 1.72 13.79 -16.28
CA SER A 135 1.73 14.07 -14.84
C SER A 135 0.78 13.11 -14.12
N ASP A 136 1.29 12.33 -13.17
CA ASP A 136 0.52 11.38 -12.35
C ASP A 136 1.36 10.98 -11.12
N VAL A 137 0.79 10.11 -10.29
CA VAL A 137 1.48 9.39 -9.22
C VAL A 137 2.21 8.19 -9.81
N TYR A 138 3.52 8.13 -9.58
CA TYR A 138 4.42 7.07 -9.99
C TYR A 138 5.12 6.45 -8.79
N LEU A 139 5.73 5.29 -9.00
CA LEU A 139 6.52 4.58 -8.00
C LEU A 139 8.00 4.92 -8.15
N CYS A 140 8.60 5.48 -7.09
CA CYS A 140 9.99 5.97 -7.07
C CYS A 140 10.63 5.73 -5.70
N HIS A 141 11.92 5.42 -5.65
CA HIS A 141 12.68 5.22 -4.42
C HIS A 141 13.35 6.56 -4.03
N GLY A 142 12.52 7.61 -3.86
CA GLY A 142 12.92 9.01 -3.69
C GLY A 142 12.49 9.93 -4.84
N ASP A 143 13.24 11.00 -5.11
CA ASP A 143 12.89 11.93 -6.20
C ASP A 143 12.85 11.23 -7.57
N CYS A 144 11.72 11.36 -8.26
CA CYS A 144 11.42 10.70 -9.53
C CYS A 144 12.23 11.20 -10.75
N LYS A 145 13.21 12.08 -10.57
CA LYS A 145 13.95 12.71 -11.68
C LYS A 145 15.48 12.68 -11.50
N THR A 146 15.99 12.36 -10.31
CA THR A 146 17.41 12.59 -10.00
C THR A 146 18.33 11.54 -10.63
N PHE A 147 18.14 10.25 -10.34
CA PHE A 147 19.05 9.19 -10.80
C PHE A 147 18.30 7.99 -11.40
N ALA A 148 18.28 7.91 -12.73
CA ALA A 148 17.68 6.78 -13.44
C ALA A 148 18.33 5.44 -13.04
N GLY A 149 17.50 4.42 -12.81
CA GLY A 149 17.88 3.11 -12.30
C GLY A 149 18.03 3.02 -10.78
N ALA A 150 18.05 4.14 -10.05
CA ALA A 150 18.27 4.17 -8.60
C ALA A 150 17.18 4.90 -7.80
N THR A 151 16.69 6.06 -8.27
CA THR A 151 15.56 6.78 -7.65
C THR A 151 14.26 6.64 -8.45
N TYR A 152 14.37 6.38 -9.75
CA TYR A 152 13.27 5.97 -10.64
C TYR A 152 13.82 5.06 -11.74
N ALA A 153 12.97 4.31 -12.44
CA ALA A 153 13.37 3.51 -13.59
C ALA A 153 12.40 3.67 -14.77
N LEU A 154 12.81 3.17 -15.94
CA LEU A 154 12.01 3.16 -17.17
C LEU A 154 11.68 1.72 -17.62
N PRO A 155 10.45 1.45 -18.10
CA PRO A 155 9.33 2.38 -18.18
C PRO A 155 8.83 2.83 -16.80
N ARG A 156 8.34 4.07 -16.67
CA ARG A 156 7.87 4.57 -15.36
C ARG A 156 6.65 3.76 -14.92
N GLN A 157 6.71 3.20 -13.72
CA GLN A 157 5.61 2.46 -13.12
C GLN A 157 4.60 3.43 -12.53
N SER A 158 3.43 3.56 -13.15
CA SER A 158 2.35 4.34 -12.54
C SER A 158 1.83 3.61 -11.30
N PHE A 159 1.46 4.38 -10.28
CA PHE A 159 0.84 3.82 -9.07
C PHE A 159 -0.48 3.12 -9.41
N HIS A 160 -1.34 3.77 -10.20
CA HIS A 160 -2.60 3.17 -10.63
C HIS A 160 -2.41 1.87 -11.43
N GLY A 161 -1.34 1.76 -12.24
CA GLY A 161 -1.03 0.57 -13.02
C GLY A 161 -0.65 -0.61 -12.11
N THR A 162 0.20 -0.35 -11.11
CA THR A 162 0.58 -1.36 -10.11
C THR A 162 -0.62 -1.77 -9.25
N MET A 163 -1.48 -0.83 -8.85
CA MET A 163 -2.73 -1.14 -8.16
C MET A 163 -3.71 -1.94 -9.03
N GLN A 164 -3.76 -1.69 -10.33
CA GLN A 164 -4.55 -2.50 -11.26
C GLN A 164 -4.03 -3.94 -11.30
N THR A 165 -2.70 -4.16 -11.29
CA THR A 165 -2.11 -5.50 -11.16
C THR A 165 -2.59 -6.23 -9.91
N VAL A 166 -2.70 -5.53 -8.76
CA VAL A 166 -3.23 -6.11 -7.51
C VAL A 166 -4.72 -6.47 -7.65
N VAL A 167 -5.52 -5.58 -8.23
CA VAL A 167 -6.94 -5.83 -8.47
C VAL A 167 -7.16 -7.02 -9.41
N ASP A 168 -6.41 -7.08 -10.50
CA ASP A 168 -6.48 -8.17 -11.48
C ASP A 168 -6.02 -9.50 -10.86
N PHE A 169 -5.03 -9.47 -9.97
CA PHE A 169 -4.65 -10.62 -9.15
C PHE A 169 -5.80 -11.09 -8.27
N LEU A 170 -6.42 -10.20 -7.50
CA LEU A 170 -7.57 -10.55 -6.67
C LEU A 170 -8.77 -11.02 -7.51
N ALA A 171 -8.95 -10.54 -8.73
CA ALA A 171 -9.98 -11.06 -9.63
C ALA A 171 -9.68 -12.51 -10.07
N ALA A 172 -8.43 -12.82 -10.40
CA ALA A 172 -8.00 -14.17 -10.79
C ALA A 172 -7.95 -15.16 -9.61
N HIS A 173 -7.78 -14.65 -8.39
CA HIS A 173 -7.63 -15.45 -7.16
C HIS A 173 -8.69 -15.06 -6.13
N PRO A 174 -9.94 -15.54 -6.28
CA PRO A 174 -11.09 -15.06 -5.50
C PRO A 174 -10.96 -15.31 -3.99
N GLN A 175 -10.20 -16.33 -3.59
CA GLN A 175 -9.95 -16.68 -2.18
C GLN A 175 -8.88 -15.83 -1.49
N GLU A 176 -8.15 -14.97 -2.20
CA GLU A 176 -6.99 -14.28 -1.65
C GLU A 176 -7.34 -12.92 -1.03
N PHE A 177 -6.49 -12.49 -0.09
CA PHE A 177 -6.53 -11.19 0.56
C PHE A 177 -5.14 -10.54 0.46
N VAL A 178 -5.08 -9.26 0.07
CA VAL A 178 -3.82 -8.52 -0.10
C VAL A 178 -3.83 -7.25 0.74
N THR A 179 -2.68 -6.91 1.30
CA THR A 179 -2.44 -5.62 1.96
C THR A 179 -1.38 -4.83 1.19
N VAL A 180 -1.62 -3.53 1.01
CA VAL A 180 -0.66 -2.59 0.40
C VAL A 180 -0.30 -1.52 1.44
N PHE A 181 0.98 -1.28 1.66
CA PHE A 181 1.52 -0.22 2.50
C PHE A 181 2.08 0.88 1.60
N LEU A 182 1.70 2.13 1.83
CA LEU A 182 2.16 3.28 1.09
C LEU A 182 3.10 4.12 1.94
N GLU A 183 4.32 4.33 1.46
CA GLU A 183 5.13 5.49 1.82
C GLU A 183 4.68 6.66 0.91
N ASP A 184 3.90 7.58 1.47
CA ASP A 184 3.09 8.52 0.69
C ASP A 184 3.66 9.94 0.69
N TYR A 185 4.28 10.30 -0.44
CA TYR A 185 4.84 11.63 -0.71
C TYR A 185 3.94 12.50 -1.58
N VAL A 186 2.68 12.12 -1.80
CA VAL A 186 1.74 12.88 -2.64
C VAL A 186 0.68 13.60 -1.82
N SER A 187 -0.11 14.46 -2.46
CA SER A 187 -1.31 15.02 -1.82
C SER A 187 -2.48 14.05 -1.86
N ALA A 188 -3.43 14.18 -0.93
CA ALA A 188 -4.67 13.41 -0.94
C ALA A 188 -5.42 13.50 -2.28
N GLU A 189 -5.37 14.66 -2.94
CA GLU A 189 -6.02 14.89 -4.22
C GLU A 189 -5.34 14.13 -5.36
N GLN A 190 -4.00 14.15 -5.43
CA GLN A 190 -3.24 13.38 -6.42
C GLN A 190 -3.45 11.88 -6.23
N LEU A 191 -3.41 11.40 -4.97
CA LEU A 191 -3.69 10.00 -4.66
C LEU A 191 -5.11 9.61 -5.08
N ARG A 192 -6.11 10.44 -4.77
CA ARG A 192 -7.51 10.24 -5.17
C ARG A 192 -7.66 10.13 -6.69
N GLN A 193 -7.02 11.02 -7.44
CA GLN A 193 -7.07 11.00 -8.90
C GLN A 193 -6.44 9.74 -9.48
N SER A 194 -5.32 9.27 -8.92
CA SER A 194 -4.65 8.05 -9.38
C SER A 194 -5.45 6.79 -9.02
N LEU A 195 -5.91 6.67 -7.77
CA LEU A 195 -6.77 5.55 -7.33
C LEU A 195 -8.09 5.50 -8.11
N GLY A 196 -8.66 6.65 -8.48
CA GLY A 196 -9.88 6.74 -9.28
C GLY A 196 -9.76 6.15 -10.70
N ARG A 197 -8.53 5.87 -11.17
CA ARG A 197 -8.27 5.18 -12.45
C ARG A 197 -8.19 3.66 -12.30
N VAL A 198 -8.13 3.13 -11.08
CA VAL A 198 -8.05 1.70 -10.80
C VAL A 198 -9.45 1.10 -10.86
N ARG A 199 -9.71 0.26 -11.87
CA ARG A 199 -11.04 -0.28 -12.12
C ARG A 199 -11.37 -1.37 -11.12
N GLY A 200 -12.52 -1.28 -10.46
CA GLY A 200 -13.00 -2.29 -9.49
C GLY A 200 -12.37 -2.20 -8.09
N LEU A 201 -11.56 -1.17 -7.83
CA LEU A 201 -10.89 -0.98 -6.54
C LEU A 201 -11.89 -0.86 -5.38
N ASP A 202 -12.93 -0.03 -5.56
CA ASP A 202 -13.96 0.28 -4.56
C ASP A 202 -14.70 -0.97 -4.04
N GLN A 203 -14.87 -1.97 -4.91
CA GLN A 203 -15.53 -3.22 -4.56
C GLN A 203 -14.67 -4.05 -3.60
N LEU A 204 -13.34 -3.98 -3.75
CA LEU A 204 -12.36 -4.77 -3.00
C LEU A 204 -11.89 -4.13 -1.70
N LEU A 205 -11.95 -2.80 -1.58
CA LEU A 205 -11.38 -2.09 -0.43
C LEU A 205 -12.06 -2.47 0.89
N PHE A 206 -11.29 -3.06 1.80
CA PHE A 206 -11.65 -3.27 3.19
C PHE A 206 -11.37 -2.00 4.01
N ARG A 207 -12.42 -1.50 4.67
CA ARG A 207 -12.40 -0.27 5.48
C ARG A 207 -12.60 -0.59 6.96
N PRO A 208 -11.52 -0.80 7.74
CA PRO A 208 -11.64 -1.22 9.14
C PRO A 208 -12.33 -0.16 10.03
N ASP A 209 -12.26 1.11 9.66
CA ASP A 209 -12.99 2.23 10.26
C ASP A 209 -14.52 2.09 10.14
N GLN A 210 -15.00 1.51 9.04
CA GLN A 210 -16.42 1.31 8.76
C GLN A 210 -16.93 -0.08 9.16
N TRP A 211 -16.02 -1.02 9.45
CA TRP A 211 -16.32 -2.40 9.85
C TRP A 211 -16.36 -2.62 11.37
N GLY A 212 -16.25 -1.55 12.15
CA GLY A 212 -16.32 -1.64 13.61
C GLY A 212 -15.16 -2.41 14.24
N VAL A 213 -14.00 -2.44 13.58
CA VAL A 213 -12.83 -3.23 14.03
C VAL A 213 -12.33 -2.80 15.41
N ARG A 214 -12.48 -1.52 15.75
CA ARG A 214 -12.10 -1.02 17.08
C ARG A 214 -12.99 -1.55 18.20
N GLN A 215 -14.25 -1.85 17.89
CA GLN A 215 -15.25 -2.28 18.86
C GLN A 215 -15.30 -3.81 18.94
N ASN A 216 -15.18 -4.48 17.79
CA ASN A 216 -15.45 -5.91 17.65
C ASN A 216 -14.20 -6.76 17.39
N GLY A 217 -13.03 -6.14 17.24
CA GLY A 217 -11.81 -6.80 16.80
C GLY A 217 -11.77 -7.00 15.28
N TRP A 218 -10.68 -7.60 14.79
CA TRP A 218 -10.53 -7.85 13.36
C TRP A 218 -11.43 -9.00 12.90
N PRO A 219 -12.11 -8.88 11.74
CA PRO A 219 -12.96 -9.94 11.22
C PRO A 219 -12.14 -11.16 10.76
N LYS A 220 -12.82 -12.30 10.59
CA LYS A 220 -12.24 -13.48 9.94
C LYS A 220 -11.85 -13.14 8.51
N VAL A 221 -10.71 -13.65 8.04
CA VAL A 221 -10.29 -13.42 6.66
C VAL A 221 -11.28 -14.08 5.68
N ALA A 222 -11.86 -15.23 6.04
CA ALA A 222 -12.91 -15.88 5.26
C ALA A 222 -14.15 -15.00 5.08
N ASP A 223 -14.56 -14.26 6.11
CA ASP A 223 -15.72 -13.35 6.05
C ASP A 223 -15.43 -12.15 5.15
N LEU A 224 -14.22 -11.60 5.24
CA LEU A 224 -13.75 -10.52 4.34
C LEU A 224 -13.75 -10.95 2.88
N VAL A 225 -13.21 -12.13 2.60
CA VAL A 225 -13.19 -12.72 1.25
C VAL A 225 -14.60 -12.96 0.73
N THR A 226 -15.46 -13.53 1.57
CA THR A 226 -16.87 -13.79 1.25
C THR A 226 -17.61 -12.48 0.97
N ALA A 227 -17.36 -11.42 1.73
CA ALA A 227 -17.93 -10.09 1.49
C ALA A 227 -17.29 -9.32 0.31
N GLY A 228 -16.30 -9.91 -0.37
CA GLY A 228 -15.55 -9.27 -1.46
C GLY A 228 -14.58 -8.18 -1.01
N LYS A 229 -14.41 -7.94 0.30
CA LYS A 229 -13.52 -6.92 0.88
C LYS A 229 -12.12 -7.48 1.09
N ARG A 230 -11.35 -7.54 0.01
CA ARG A 230 -10.12 -8.35 -0.12
C ARG A 230 -8.82 -7.55 -0.25
N LEU A 231 -8.90 -6.23 -0.18
CA LEU A 231 -7.75 -5.33 -0.27
C LEU A 231 -7.75 -4.34 0.88
N LEU A 232 -6.70 -4.36 1.70
CA LEU A 232 -6.46 -3.35 2.72
C LEU A 232 -5.30 -2.45 2.27
N VAL A 233 -5.49 -1.13 2.35
CA VAL A 233 -4.43 -0.18 1.98
C VAL A 233 -4.12 0.69 3.19
N PHE A 234 -2.85 0.74 3.57
CA PHE A 234 -2.32 1.62 4.59
C PHE A 234 -1.47 2.72 3.98
N SER A 235 -1.41 3.87 4.63
CA SER A 235 -0.50 4.97 4.32
C SER A 235 0.11 5.51 5.60
N ASP A 236 1.32 6.04 5.53
CA ASP A 236 1.96 6.80 6.60
C ASP A 236 1.40 8.24 6.77
N ARG A 237 0.39 8.61 5.98
CA ARG A 237 -0.33 9.89 6.03
C ARG A 237 -1.71 9.73 6.66
N SER A 238 -2.08 10.66 7.54
CA SER A 238 -3.30 10.58 8.36
C SER A 238 -4.52 11.31 7.79
N ASP A 239 -4.48 11.69 6.51
CA ASP A 239 -5.52 12.46 5.82
C ASP A 239 -6.01 11.74 4.55
N ARG A 240 -6.06 10.40 4.59
CA ARG A 240 -6.34 9.52 3.44
C ARG A 240 -7.57 8.64 3.62
N GLU A 241 -8.16 8.61 4.81
CA GLU A 241 -9.20 7.68 5.21
C GLU A 241 -10.46 7.79 4.34
N GLN A 242 -10.77 8.99 3.84
CA GLN A 242 -11.87 9.21 2.90
C GLN A 242 -11.71 8.41 1.60
N LEU A 243 -10.49 8.05 1.23
CA LEU A 243 -10.14 7.26 0.04
C LEU A 243 -10.19 5.74 0.31
N GLY A 244 -10.49 5.31 1.54
CA GLY A 244 -10.38 3.91 1.95
C GLY A 244 -8.93 3.47 2.23
N VAL A 245 -8.01 4.43 2.33
CA VAL A 245 -6.60 4.21 2.69
C VAL A 245 -6.41 4.62 4.14
N MET A 246 -6.03 3.68 5.00
CA MET A 246 -6.01 3.86 6.44
C MET A 246 -4.66 4.37 6.95
N TYR A 247 -4.65 5.23 7.96
CA TYR A 247 -3.39 5.65 8.58
C TYR A 247 -2.72 4.49 9.34
N ASP A 248 -1.55 4.05 8.89
CA ASP A 248 -0.85 2.86 9.38
C ASP A 248 -0.67 2.88 10.91
N ARG A 249 -0.16 3.97 11.46
CA ARG A 249 0.09 4.18 12.89
C ARG A 249 -1.17 4.19 13.73
N SER A 250 -2.37 4.23 13.14
CA SER A 250 -3.63 4.04 13.86
C SER A 250 -4.07 2.58 13.96
N TRP A 251 -3.53 1.69 13.12
CA TRP A 251 -3.99 0.31 12.97
C TRP A 251 -2.90 -0.73 13.20
N THR A 252 -1.64 -0.31 13.14
CA THR A 252 -0.48 -1.19 13.25
C THR A 252 0.44 -0.78 14.40
N VAL A 253 1.33 -1.71 14.74
CA VAL A 253 2.63 -1.46 15.38
C VAL A 253 3.71 -1.96 14.42
N ALA A 254 4.87 -1.31 14.40
CA ALA A 254 5.97 -1.68 13.52
C ALA A 254 7.30 -1.56 14.24
N ASN A 255 8.26 -2.43 13.93
CA ASN A 255 9.63 -2.26 14.44
C ASN A 255 10.40 -1.25 13.60
N TYR A 256 11.49 -0.72 14.16
CA TYR A 256 12.47 0.04 13.39
C TYR A 256 12.96 -0.81 12.22
N TRP A 257 12.94 -0.21 11.03
CA TRP A 257 12.85 -0.93 9.76
C TRP A 257 14.15 -1.63 9.35
N SER A 258 15.30 -1.14 9.82
CA SER A 258 16.62 -1.56 9.37
C SER A 258 17.30 -2.56 10.29
N LEU A 259 18.06 -3.49 9.71
CA LEU A 259 19.06 -4.34 10.38
C LEU A 259 20.46 -3.69 10.43
N GLY A 260 20.60 -2.45 9.94
CA GLY A 260 21.88 -1.81 9.71
C GLY A 260 22.59 -2.31 8.45
N ASP A 261 23.76 -1.73 8.14
CA ASP A 261 24.53 -2.08 6.94
C ASP A 261 25.12 -3.50 7.00
N MET A 262 25.56 -3.90 8.20
CA MET A 262 26.13 -5.23 8.45
C MET A 262 25.08 -6.30 8.73
N GLY A 263 23.82 -5.90 8.94
CA GLY A 263 22.69 -6.78 9.23
C GLY A 263 22.71 -7.36 10.64
N ASP A 264 23.49 -6.81 11.57
CA ASP A 264 23.68 -7.30 12.93
C ASP A 264 22.81 -6.57 13.97
N ASP A 265 22.08 -5.51 13.59
CA ASP A 265 21.06 -4.91 14.44
C ASP A 265 19.79 -5.77 14.46
N LEU A 266 19.85 -6.84 15.25
CA LEU A 266 18.73 -7.76 15.45
C LEU A 266 17.72 -7.26 16.47
N SER A 267 17.93 -6.07 17.04
CA SER A 267 16.99 -5.50 18.00
C SER A 267 15.61 -5.34 17.35
N CYS A 268 14.56 -5.52 18.15
CA CYS A 268 13.19 -5.33 17.71
C CYS A 268 12.57 -4.20 18.51
N VAL A 269 13.06 -2.99 18.27
CA VAL A 269 12.58 -1.77 18.89
C VAL A 269 11.42 -1.19 18.08
N THR A 270 10.50 -0.47 18.74
CA THR A 270 9.38 0.16 18.02
C THR A 270 9.87 1.23 17.04
N ARG A 271 9.18 1.36 15.90
CA ARG A 271 9.35 2.46 14.94
C ARG A 271 8.86 3.79 15.50
N TRP A 272 7.81 3.78 16.34
CA TRP A 272 7.19 4.98 16.87
C TRP A 272 7.31 5.01 18.39
N PRO A 273 8.03 5.98 18.98
CA PRO A 273 8.30 6.01 20.42
C PRO A 273 7.05 5.97 21.33
N ASP A 274 5.93 6.49 20.87
CA ASP A 274 4.65 6.55 21.57
C ASP A 274 3.71 5.34 21.29
N VAL A 275 4.08 4.46 20.37
CA VAL A 275 3.33 3.24 20.04
C VAL A 275 4.25 2.03 20.24
N PRO A 276 4.35 1.48 21.46
CA PRO A 276 5.23 0.33 21.72
C PRO A 276 4.71 -0.94 21.03
N LEU A 277 5.60 -1.88 20.69
CA LEU A 277 5.24 -3.11 19.97
C LEU A 277 4.26 -4.01 20.74
N ASP A 278 4.27 -3.94 22.07
CA ASP A 278 3.38 -4.68 22.96
C ASP A 278 2.09 -3.91 23.29
N ARG A 279 1.83 -2.75 22.65
CA ARG A 279 0.64 -1.92 22.86
C ARG A 279 -0.64 -2.77 22.88
N ARG A 280 -1.37 -2.67 23.98
CA ARG A 280 -2.70 -3.27 24.18
C ARG A 280 -3.77 -2.20 24.15
N GLU A 281 -4.88 -2.51 23.51
CA GLU A 281 -6.10 -1.70 23.45
C GLU A 281 -7.30 -2.62 23.73
N PRO A 282 -8.32 -2.17 24.48
CA PRO A 282 -9.52 -2.98 24.72
C PRO A 282 -10.26 -3.27 23.42
N GLY A 283 -10.65 -4.53 23.18
CA GLY A 283 -11.45 -4.93 22.01
C GLY A 283 -10.74 -4.86 20.65
N PHE A 284 -9.51 -4.37 20.61
CA PHE A 284 -8.76 -4.13 19.38
C PHE A 284 -7.29 -4.44 19.60
N ARG A 285 -6.69 -5.16 18.64
CA ARG A 285 -5.26 -5.44 18.63
C ARG A 285 -4.67 -4.90 17.34
N ARG A 286 -3.69 -4.01 17.44
CA ARG A 286 -2.93 -3.54 16.27
C ARG A 286 -2.24 -4.70 15.57
N LEU A 287 -2.27 -4.68 14.24
CA LEU A 287 -1.49 -5.61 13.41
C LEU A 287 -0.01 -5.32 13.59
N PHE A 288 0.84 -6.34 13.60
CA PHE A 288 2.28 -6.15 13.73
C PHE A 288 2.97 -6.30 12.37
N THR A 289 3.54 -5.20 11.87
CA THR A 289 4.40 -5.17 10.68
C THR A 289 5.86 -5.29 11.09
N MET A 290 6.46 -6.45 10.84
CA MET A 290 7.86 -6.72 11.11
C MET A 290 8.71 -6.53 9.86
N SER A 291 9.62 -5.56 9.88
CA SER A 291 10.62 -5.33 8.83
C SER A 291 11.92 -6.07 9.15
N HIS A 292 12.47 -6.75 8.14
CA HIS A 292 13.72 -7.49 8.22
C HIS A 292 14.51 -7.34 6.92
N HIS A 293 15.17 -6.19 6.78
CA HIS A 293 16.04 -5.88 5.64
C HIS A 293 17.12 -4.90 6.07
N ARG A 294 18.19 -4.80 5.28
CA ARG A 294 19.29 -3.86 5.51
C ARG A 294 18.97 -2.48 4.92
N ASN A 295 19.85 -1.51 5.16
CA ASN A 295 19.78 -0.21 4.49
C ASN A 295 19.98 -0.33 2.97
N VAL A 296 20.83 -1.27 2.54
CA VAL A 296 21.14 -1.51 1.12
C VAL A 296 20.70 -2.92 0.74
N PRO A 297 19.73 -3.06 -0.18
CA PRO A 297 19.29 -4.37 -0.64
C PRO A 297 20.35 -4.97 -1.57
N THR A 298 20.78 -6.21 -1.28
CA THR A 298 21.57 -7.00 -2.22
C THR A 298 21.13 -8.46 -2.19
N VAL A 299 21.30 -9.16 -3.32
CA VAL A 299 21.04 -10.60 -3.42
C VAL A 299 21.84 -11.39 -2.38
N LEU A 300 23.12 -11.03 -2.18
CA LEU A 300 23.99 -11.73 -1.22
C LEU A 300 23.52 -11.54 0.22
N THR A 301 23.21 -10.30 0.62
CA THR A 301 22.78 -10.02 2.00
C THR A 301 21.43 -10.63 2.31
N ALA A 302 20.47 -10.55 1.39
CA ALA A 302 19.17 -11.19 1.55
C ALA A 302 19.29 -12.72 1.64
N ALA A 303 20.16 -13.35 0.84
CA ALA A 303 20.45 -14.79 0.94
C ALA A 303 21.06 -15.19 2.29
N LEU A 304 21.67 -14.28 3.04
CA LEU A 304 22.19 -14.56 4.39
C LEU A 304 21.16 -14.27 5.48
N ASP A 305 20.27 -13.32 5.25
CA ASP A 305 19.37 -12.80 6.28
C ASP A 305 18.00 -13.49 6.31
N ASN A 306 17.47 -13.87 5.15
CA ASN A 306 16.07 -14.30 4.99
C ASN A 306 15.73 -15.73 5.45
N GLY A 307 16.70 -16.49 5.97
CA GLY A 307 16.50 -17.87 6.41
C GLY A 307 16.42 -18.03 7.91
N ALA A 308 17.34 -18.81 8.49
CA ALA A 308 17.40 -19.08 9.92
C ALA A 308 17.52 -17.79 10.74
N LYS A 309 18.22 -16.77 10.24
CA LYS A 309 18.35 -15.47 10.92
C LYS A 309 17.01 -14.76 11.06
N LEU A 310 16.23 -14.62 9.98
CA LEU A 310 14.87 -14.10 10.02
C LEU A 310 14.01 -14.90 11.01
N ARG A 311 13.99 -16.23 10.89
CA ARG A 311 13.19 -17.10 11.75
C ARG A 311 13.52 -16.94 13.23
N ASN A 312 14.81 -16.91 13.56
CA ASN A 312 15.28 -16.72 14.93
C ASN A 312 14.92 -15.33 15.45
N ARG A 313 15.03 -14.29 14.61
CA ARG A 313 14.63 -12.92 14.98
C ARG A 313 13.14 -12.81 15.28
N VAL A 314 12.31 -13.48 14.49
CA VAL A 314 10.86 -13.55 14.71
C VAL A 314 10.57 -14.19 16.08
N SER A 315 11.15 -15.36 16.36
CA SER A 315 10.82 -16.14 17.56
C SER A 315 11.47 -15.65 18.85
N GLY A 316 12.73 -15.21 18.81
CA GLY A 316 13.51 -14.84 19.98
C GLY A 316 13.36 -13.37 20.39
N GLN A 317 13.42 -12.45 19.43
CA GLN A 317 13.52 -11.02 19.68
C GLN A 317 12.16 -10.34 19.50
N CYS A 318 11.59 -10.42 18.29
CA CYS A 318 10.40 -9.64 17.95
C CYS A 318 9.13 -10.14 18.64
N ARG A 319 8.96 -11.46 18.79
CA ARG A 319 7.83 -12.00 19.57
C ARG A 319 7.88 -11.53 21.03
N THR A 320 9.06 -11.51 21.64
CA THR A 320 9.25 -11.03 23.02
C THR A 320 8.94 -9.54 23.12
N ALA A 321 9.52 -8.72 22.24
CA ALA A 321 9.32 -7.27 22.23
C ALA A 321 7.86 -6.86 21.95
N ALA A 322 7.13 -7.67 21.18
CA ALA A 322 5.72 -7.44 20.87
C ALA A 322 4.74 -8.04 21.89
N GLY A 323 5.22 -8.41 23.08
CA GLY A 323 4.39 -8.92 24.18
C GLY A 323 3.84 -10.33 23.93
N GLY A 324 4.59 -11.16 23.22
CA GLY A 324 4.27 -12.56 22.93
C GLY A 324 3.54 -12.79 21.59
N ARG A 325 3.17 -11.74 20.85
CA ARG A 325 2.46 -11.86 19.56
C ARG A 325 3.43 -12.13 18.41
N ALA A 326 2.98 -12.92 17.43
CA ALA A 326 3.67 -13.06 16.15
C ALA A 326 3.42 -11.85 15.23
N PRO A 327 4.31 -11.57 14.27
CA PRO A 327 4.05 -10.57 13.24
C PRO A 327 2.93 -11.02 12.31
N ASN A 328 2.08 -10.05 11.93
CA ASN A 328 1.07 -10.23 10.88
C ASN A 328 1.68 -10.02 9.49
N PHE A 329 2.67 -9.14 9.37
CA PHE A 329 3.38 -8.90 8.11
C PHE A 329 4.86 -9.09 8.35
N VAL A 330 5.50 -9.96 7.55
CA VAL A 330 6.95 -10.16 7.56
C VAL A 330 7.51 -9.57 6.28
N SER A 331 8.07 -8.37 6.38
CA SER A 331 8.59 -7.57 5.26
C SER A 331 10.07 -7.81 5.05
N VAL A 332 10.44 -8.21 3.83
CA VAL A 332 11.82 -8.53 3.43
C VAL A 332 12.16 -7.98 2.04
N ASP A 333 13.46 -7.80 1.79
CA ASP A 333 13.99 -7.69 0.43
C ASP A 333 14.24 -9.08 -0.16
N PHE A 334 14.12 -9.23 -1.48
CA PHE A 334 14.34 -10.47 -2.23
C PHE A 334 13.68 -11.70 -1.60
N HIS A 335 12.36 -11.70 -1.47
CA HIS A 335 11.62 -12.71 -0.70
C HIS A 335 11.82 -14.17 -1.12
N ARG A 336 12.34 -14.43 -2.33
CA ARG A 336 12.68 -15.78 -2.82
C ARG A 336 14.02 -16.29 -2.33
N LEU A 337 14.89 -15.39 -1.87
CA LEU A 337 16.21 -15.71 -1.39
C LEU A 337 16.17 -16.07 0.07
N SER A 338 17.03 -17.01 0.42
CA SER A 338 17.22 -17.47 1.79
C SER A 338 18.58 -18.12 1.92
N ASP A 339 18.96 -18.41 3.16
CA ASP A 339 20.13 -19.24 3.43
C ASP A 339 19.86 -20.69 3.03
N SER A 340 20.92 -21.51 3.05
CA SER A 340 20.81 -22.95 2.82
C SER A 340 20.31 -23.72 4.06
N GLY A 341 19.80 -23.02 5.08
CA GLY A 341 19.39 -23.57 6.37
C GLY A 341 18.00 -24.23 6.37
N GLY A 342 17.33 -24.30 5.22
CA GLY A 342 16.04 -24.99 5.06
C GLY A 342 14.81 -24.18 5.43
N HIS A 343 14.97 -22.92 5.83
CA HIS A 343 13.87 -21.98 6.00
C HIS A 343 13.89 -20.96 4.86
N THR A 344 12.73 -20.51 4.42
CA THR A 344 12.55 -19.40 3.48
C THR A 344 11.57 -18.40 4.06
N PRO A 345 11.52 -17.14 3.60
CA PRO A 345 10.50 -16.19 4.06
C PRO A 345 9.08 -16.75 3.96
N ALA A 346 8.75 -17.43 2.86
CA ALA A 346 7.46 -18.07 2.66
C ALA A 346 7.21 -19.22 3.67
N SER A 347 8.18 -20.09 3.91
CA SER A 347 8.02 -21.19 4.88
C SER A 347 7.89 -20.67 6.31
N ILE A 348 8.62 -19.61 6.67
CA ILE A 348 8.54 -18.98 7.99
C ILE A 348 7.13 -18.39 8.22
N VAL A 349 6.56 -17.71 7.22
CA VAL A 349 5.18 -17.22 7.29
C VAL A 349 4.18 -18.39 7.37
N ALA A 350 4.42 -19.49 6.66
CA ALA A 350 3.58 -20.68 6.77
C ALA A 350 3.64 -21.30 8.18
N GLU A 351 4.83 -21.37 8.79
CA GLU A 351 5.01 -21.80 10.19
C GLU A 351 4.22 -20.90 11.15
N LEU A 352 4.24 -19.58 10.97
CA LEU A 352 3.47 -18.64 11.79
C LEU A 352 1.97 -18.88 11.68
N ASN A 353 1.47 -19.20 10.48
CA ASN A 353 0.05 -19.51 10.26
C ASN A 353 -0.36 -20.91 10.74
N ALA A 354 0.59 -21.84 10.86
CA ALA A 354 0.37 -23.19 11.40
C ALA A 354 0.42 -23.23 12.92
N GLY A 355 1.01 -22.20 13.55
CA GLY A 355 1.04 -22.05 15.00
C GLY A 355 -0.36 -21.86 15.61
N PRO A 356 -0.52 -22.21 16.90
CA PRO A 356 -1.77 -22.05 17.64
C PRO A 356 -2.18 -20.60 17.86
#